data_AF-A0A7K1RCN2-F1
#
_entry.id   AF-A0A7K1RCN2-F1
#
_cell.length_a   1.000
_cell.length_b   1.000
_cell.length_c   1.000
_cell.angle_alpha   90.00
_cell.angle_beta   90.00
_cell.angle_gamma   90.00
#
_symmetry.space_group_name_H-M   'P 1'
#
loop_
_entity.id
_entity.type
_entity.pdbx_description
1 polymer ?
#
loop_
_entity_poly.entity_id
_entity_poly.type
_entity_poly.pdbx_seq_one_letter_code
_entity_poly.pdbx_strand_id
1 'polypeptide(L)'
;MKLKTVRVTNYRSIKDTGVIDIERQKTIFVGPNEAGKSAILQAIQQLKRPDGVPKLDALRDYPRSLYNDITRGKVNPTLTKVVTATFDLEDRDKEDLPAEFKDKVTTYTYTRYLDNTGTHTCDLPATGTTLNQIQKDLDRIASHADARLSSESGTEISKSTSDLEAAAAGINGKHHLSKDERIKIRGWLKKQIGHIDSGSAIEDRYDAVVDALDFADGADEVLSVLHKNMPVFVLSNNYFRVRPRIHLAHLHQRVSQKLMDDEKYDYGNLCLLKLLGFDAQELAKAGTVTDEQRKDASESNLSAIERRAETLLPTHETCTLFGKLTHTGSPPDSGTDHPPSMT
;
A
#
# COMPACT_ATOMS: atom_id res chain seq x y z
N MET A 1 9.23 2.24 9.05
CA MET A 1 8.19 1.35 9.61
C MET A 1 8.50 -0.07 9.20
N LYS A 2 8.34 -1.04 10.11
CA LYS A 2 8.61 -2.45 9.84
C LYS A 2 7.38 -3.31 10.11
N LEU A 3 7.07 -4.24 9.21
CA LEU A 3 5.99 -5.19 9.41
C LEU A 3 6.34 -6.11 10.59
N LYS A 4 5.45 -6.19 11.58
CA LYS A 4 5.61 -6.99 12.79
C LYS A 4 4.77 -8.24 12.76
N THR A 5 3.48 -8.08 12.46
CA THR A 5 2.54 -9.21 12.39
C THR A 5 1.61 -9.07 11.21
N VAL A 6 1.09 -10.20 10.73
CA VAL A 6 0.08 -10.22 9.69
C VAL A 6 -0.93 -11.34 9.93
N ARG A 7 -2.18 -11.08 9.59
CA ARG A 7 -3.26 -12.08 9.56
C ARG A 7 -4.00 -11.94 8.24
N VAL A 8 -4.11 -13.05 7.52
CA VAL A 8 -4.85 -13.13 6.26
C VAL A 8 -6.11 -13.97 6.49
N THR A 9 -7.25 -13.42 6.11
CA THR A 9 -8.55 -14.07 6.25
C THR A 9 -9.31 -13.99 4.94
N ASN A 10 -10.16 -14.98 4.68
CA ASN A 10 -11.09 -14.95 3.54
C ASN A 10 -10.43 -14.58 2.20
N TYR A 11 -9.30 -15.20 1.89
CA TYR A 11 -8.52 -14.91 0.67
C TYR A 11 -8.10 -16.20 -0.05
N ARG A 12 -8.68 -16.45 -1.23
CA ARG A 12 -8.41 -17.60 -2.10
C ARG A 12 -8.57 -18.93 -1.35
N SER A 13 -7.49 -19.66 -1.10
CA SER A 13 -7.51 -20.91 -0.34
C SER A 13 -7.49 -20.71 1.18
N ILE A 14 -7.32 -19.48 1.66
CA ILE A 14 -7.16 -19.15 3.08
C ILE A 14 -8.51 -18.78 3.67
N LYS A 15 -8.91 -19.50 4.72
CA LYS A 15 -10.01 -19.09 5.61
C LYS A 15 -9.49 -18.11 6.67
N ASP A 16 -8.45 -18.52 7.39
CA ASP A 16 -7.77 -17.72 8.41
C ASP A 16 -6.37 -18.29 8.64
N THR A 17 -5.35 -17.45 8.63
CA THR A 17 -3.98 -17.85 8.98
C THR A 17 -3.71 -17.87 10.49
N GLY A 18 -4.60 -17.26 11.28
CA GLY A 18 -4.21 -16.75 12.59
C GLY A 18 -3.21 -15.59 12.45
N VAL A 19 -2.68 -15.13 13.58
CA VAL A 19 -1.63 -14.10 13.59
C VAL A 19 -0.28 -14.76 13.29
N ILE A 20 0.40 -14.24 12.28
CA ILE A 20 1.75 -14.64 11.88
C ILE A 20 2.71 -13.55 12.31
N ASP A 21 3.71 -13.91 13.09
CA ASP A 21 4.84 -13.02 13.42
C ASP A 21 5.81 -12.93 12.24
N ILE A 22 6.26 -11.72 11.95
CA ILE A 22 7.21 -11.41 10.88
C ILE A 22 8.52 -10.97 11.51
N GLU A 23 9.60 -11.69 11.19
CA GLU A 23 10.93 -11.33 11.63
C GLU A 23 11.40 -10.03 10.97
N ARG A 24 12.21 -9.25 11.70
CA ARG A 24 12.68 -7.94 11.24
C ARG A 24 13.49 -7.98 9.94
N GLN A 25 14.20 -9.09 9.69
CA GLN A 25 15.08 -9.22 8.54
C GLN A 25 14.50 -10.14 7.47
N LYS A 26 14.15 -11.38 7.83
CA LYS A 26 13.74 -12.39 6.86
C LYS A 26 12.82 -13.43 7.48
N THR A 27 11.58 -13.50 7.00
CA THR A 27 10.65 -14.59 7.30
C THR A 27 10.61 -15.57 6.14
N ILE A 28 10.62 -16.88 6.42
CA ILE A 28 10.54 -17.95 5.41
C ILE A 28 9.29 -18.78 5.66
N PHE A 29 8.40 -18.84 4.67
CA PHE A 29 7.22 -19.72 4.69
C PHE A 29 7.54 -21.07 4.04
N VAL A 30 7.39 -22.16 4.80
CA VAL A 30 7.58 -23.53 4.33
C VAL A 30 6.28 -24.34 4.42
N GLY A 31 6.15 -25.36 3.59
CA GLY A 31 5.00 -26.27 3.62
C GLY A 31 4.73 -26.93 2.26
N PRO A 32 3.78 -27.87 2.20
CA PRO A 32 3.42 -28.58 0.97
C PRO A 32 2.97 -27.65 -0.18
N ASN A 33 2.92 -28.19 -1.39
CA ASN A 33 2.28 -27.49 -2.51
C ASN A 33 0.84 -27.16 -2.16
N GLU A 34 0.35 -26.01 -2.68
CA GLU A 34 -1.02 -25.53 -2.48
C GLU A 34 -1.41 -25.18 -1.02
N ALA A 35 -0.48 -25.26 -0.07
CA ALA A 35 -0.70 -24.87 1.32
C ALA A 35 -0.99 -23.37 1.56
N GLY A 36 -1.15 -22.56 0.50
CA GLY A 36 -1.54 -21.15 0.61
C GLY A 36 -0.39 -20.15 0.77
N LYS A 37 0.88 -20.57 0.80
CA LYS A 37 2.05 -19.68 0.94
C LYS A 37 2.04 -18.50 -0.04
N SER A 38 1.84 -18.77 -1.33
CA SER A 38 1.77 -17.73 -2.36
C SER A 38 0.56 -16.82 -2.19
N ALA A 39 -0.57 -17.34 -1.69
CA ALA A 39 -1.76 -16.56 -1.40
C ALA A 39 -1.54 -15.60 -0.22
N ILE A 40 -0.80 -16.02 0.82
CA ILE A 40 -0.41 -15.15 1.93
C ILE A 40 0.39 -13.95 1.40
N LEU A 41 1.43 -14.20 0.60
CA LEU A 41 2.28 -13.13 0.06
C LEU A 41 1.51 -12.19 -0.88
N GLN A 42 0.57 -12.72 -1.67
CA GLN A 42 -0.31 -11.92 -2.53
C GLN A 42 -1.30 -11.07 -1.73
N ALA A 43 -1.82 -11.58 -0.61
CA ALA A 43 -2.67 -10.80 0.29
C ALA A 43 -1.87 -9.66 0.93
N ILE A 44 -0.65 -9.93 1.42
CA ILE A 44 0.24 -8.91 2.01
C ILE A 44 0.52 -7.79 1.00
N GLN A 45 0.74 -8.12 -0.28
CA GLN A 45 0.94 -7.12 -1.34
C GLN A 45 -0.23 -6.12 -1.44
N GLN A 46 -1.45 -6.52 -1.11
CA GLN A 46 -2.64 -5.68 -1.19
C GLN A 46 -2.74 -4.65 -0.04
N LEU A 47 -1.88 -4.71 0.98
CA LEU A 47 -1.80 -3.68 2.03
C LEU A 47 -1.46 -2.31 1.41
N LYS A 48 -0.33 -2.22 0.71
CA LYS A 48 0.07 -1.07 -0.10
C LYS A 48 0.76 -1.56 -1.37
N ARG A 49 -0.04 -1.84 -2.39
CA ARG A 49 0.46 -2.37 -3.66
C ARG A 49 1.18 -1.30 -4.50
N PRO A 50 2.13 -1.70 -5.35
CA PRO A 50 2.64 -0.89 -6.46
C PRO A 50 1.58 -0.61 -7.53
N ASP A 51 1.86 0.40 -8.36
CA ASP A 51 1.08 0.67 -9.55
C ASP A 51 1.11 -0.52 -10.53
N GLY A 52 0.00 -0.77 -11.22
CA GLY A 52 -0.15 -1.90 -12.15
C GLY A 52 -0.57 -3.22 -11.49
N VAL A 53 -0.51 -3.35 -10.16
CA VAL A 53 -1.02 -4.56 -9.48
C VAL A 53 -2.56 -4.53 -9.43
N PRO A 54 -3.25 -5.58 -9.90
CA PRO A 54 -4.71 -5.63 -9.88
C PRO A 54 -5.34 -5.46 -8.49
N LYS A 55 -6.56 -4.91 -8.48
CA LYS A 55 -7.45 -4.84 -7.31
C LYS A 55 -7.94 -6.20 -6.89
N LEU A 56 -8.27 -6.30 -5.61
CA LEU A 56 -9.01 -7.43 -5.07
C LEU A 56 -10.33 -7.53 -5.83
N ASP A 57 -10.62 -8.73 -6.31
CA ASP A 57 -11.86 -9.06 -6.98
C ASP A 57 -12.60 -10.09 -6.13
N ALA A 58 -13.76 -9.71 -5.59
CA ALA A 58 -14.56 -10.60 -4.74
C ALA A 58 -14.91 -11.93 -5.41
N LEU A 59 -15.09 -11.96 -6.74
CA LEU A 59 -15.41 -13.19 -7.47
C LEU A 59 -14.21 -14.16 -7.54
N ARG A 60 -12.99 -13.63 -7.60
CA ARG A 60 -11.77 -14.41 -7.81
C ARG A 60 -10.99 -14.66 -6.54
N ASP A 61 -10.94 -13.67 -5.67
CA ASP A 61 -10.07 -13.63 -4.50
C ASP A 61 -10.80 -14.04 -3.21
N TYR A 62 -12.12 -14.10 -3.18
CA TYR A 62 -12.83 -14.69 -2.04
C TYR A 62 -12.84 -16.23 -2.12
N PRO A 63 -12.77 -16.96 -0.99
CA PRO A 63 -12.77 -18.42 -1.02
C PRO A 63 -14.02 -18.97 -1.69
N ARG A 64 -13.84 -19.71 -2.80
CA ARG A 64 -14.94 -20.27 -3.61
C ARG A 64 -15.92 -21.10 -2.78
N SER A 65 -15.41 -21.86 -1.81
CA SER A 65 -16.25 -22.67 -0.91
C SER A 65 -17.24 -21.84 -0.07
N LEU A 66 -16.92 -20.56 0.18
CA LEU A 66 -17.74 -19.63 0.96
C LEU A 66 -18.52 -18.67 0.06
N TYR A 67 -18.29 -18.67 -1.25
CA TYR A 67 -18.86 -17.68 -2.17
C TYR A 67 -20.39 -17.66 -2.17
N ASN A 68 -21.01 -18.83 -1.95
CA ASN A 68 -22.46 -18.94 -1.79
C ASN A 68 -23.01 -18.07 -0.65
N ASP A 69 -22.21 -17.78 0.38
CA ASP A 69 -22.61 -16.90 1.49
C ASP A 69 -22.66 -15.43 1.08
N ILE A 70 -21.82 -15.01 0.12
CA ILE A 70 -21.89 -13.66 -0.47
C ILE A 70 -23.15 -13.55 -1.34
N THR A 71 -23.39 -14.51 -2.23
CA THR A 71 -24.56 -14.50 -3.13
C THR A 71 -25.88 -14.56 -2.36
N ARG A 72 -25.89 -15.22 -1.19
CA ARG A 72 -27.06 -15.29 -0.29
C ARG A 72 -27.19 -14.10 0.66
N GLY A 73 -26.32 -13.09 0.55
CA GLY A 73 -26.35 -11.88 1.39
C GLY A 73 -25.95 -12.11 2.85
N LYS A 74 -25.37 -13.27 3.19
CA LYS A 74 -24.91 -13.58 4.56
C LYS A 74 -23.60 -12.88 4.92
N VAL A 75 -22.79 -12.53 3.91
CA VAL A 75 -21.51 -11.87 4.08
C VAL A 75 -21.49 -10.61 3.21
N ASN A 76 -21.22 -9.46 3.83
CA ASN A 76 -21.05 -8.21 3.13
C ASN A 76 -19.56 -8.03 2.74
N PRO A 77 -19.22 -7.97 1.44
CA PRO A 77 -17.84 -7.75 0.98
C PRO A 77 -17.15 -6.54 1.60
N THR A 78 -17.88 -5.48 1.93
CA THR A 78 -17.30 -4.26 2.52
C THR A 78 -16.80 -4.45 3.95
N LEU A 79 -17.34 -5.45 4.67
CA LEU A 79 -16.94 -5.79 6.04
C LEU A 79 -15.97 -6.98 6.09
N THR A 80 -15.70 -7.61 4.95
CA THR A 80 -14.83 -8.79 4.86
C THR A 80 -13.37 -8.38 4.86
N LYS A 81 -12.68 -8.63 5.98
CA LYS A 81 -11.23 -8.44 6.11
C LYS A 81 -10.49 -9.46 5.24
N VAL A 82 -9.51 -8.98 4.49
CA VAL A 82 -8.62 -9.80 3.66
C VAL A 82 -7.25 -9.93 4.31
N VAL A 83 -6.65 -8.80 4.69
CA VAL A 83 -5.35 -8.79 5.37
C VAL A 83 -5.32 -7.68 6.41
N THR A 84 -4.88 -8.03 7.61
CA THR A 84 -4.58 -7.09 8.70
C THR A 84 -3.10 -7.21 9.03
N ALA A 85 -2.40 -6.09 9.06
CA ALA A 85 -0.99 -6.02 9.38
C ALA A 85 -0.74 -5.00 10.47
N THR A 86 0.11 -5.36 11.43
CA THR A 86 0.62 -4.44 12.46
C THR A 86 2.09 -4.17 12.17
N PHE A 87 2.47 -2.90 12.27
CA PHE A 87 3.80 -2.38 12.03
C PHE A 87 4.37 -1.83 13.33
N ASP A 88 5.66 -2.06 13.56
CA ASP A 88 6.44 -1.32 14.54
C ASP A 88 6.97 -0.04 13.88
N LEU A 89 6.88 1.09 14.59
CA LEU A 89 7.43 2.37 14.17
C LEU A 89 8.92 2.45 14.50
N GLU A 90 9.70 2.96 13.55
CA GLU A 90 11.12 3.31 13.72
C GLU A 90 11.24 4.82 13.99
N ASP A 91 12.37 5.28 14.52
CA ASP A 91 12.58 6.68 14.91
C ASP A 91 12.28 7.66 13.77
N ARG A 92 12.70 7.29 12.55
CA ARG A 92 12.42 8.05 11.33
C ARG A 92 10.92 8.22 11.05
N ASP A 93 10.09 7.23 11.36
CA ASP A 93 8.64 7.35 11.14
C ASP A 93 8.00 8.33 12.14
N LYS A 94 8.61 8.45 13.32
CA LYS A 94 8.15 9.34 14.40
C LYS A 94 8.58 10.78 14.21
N GLU A 95 9.63 11.04 13.42
CA GLU A 95 10.11 12.38 13.12
C GLU A 95 9.03 13.26 12.47
N ASP A 96 8.23 12.66 11.58
CA ASP A 96 7.14 13.29 10.84
C ASP A 96 5.85 13.46 11.65
N LEU A 97 5.76 12.86 12.86
CA LEU A 97 4.57 12.97 13.69
C LEU A 97 4.53 14.31 14.45
N PRO A 98 3.33 14.82 14.79
CA PRO A 98 3.21 15.99 15.65
C PRO A 98 3.91 15.77 17.00
N ALA A 99 4.57 16.80 17.54
CA ALA A 99 5.46 16.71 18.69
C ALA A 99 4.82 16.04 19.92
N GLU A 100 3.54 16.32 20.16
CA GLU A 100 2.78 15.78 21.30
C GLU A 100 2.49 14.28 21.23
N PHE A 101 2.67 13.66 20.07
CA PHE A 101 2.31 12.26 19.80
C PHE A 101 3.53 11.37 19.51
N LYS A 102 4.73 11.93 19.29
CA LYS A 102 5.94 11.17 18.90
C LYS A 102 6.25 9.99 19.83
N ASP A 103 6.12 10.21 21.13
CA ASP A 103 6.43 9.21 22.15
C ASP A 103 5.22 8.38 22.59
N LYS A 104 4.02 8.73 22.11
CA LYS A 104 2.76 8.07 22.46
C LYS A 104 2.36 6.97 21.49
N VAL A 105 3.05 6.85 20.36
CA VAL A 105 2.74 5.88 19.31
C VAL A 105 3.92 4.96 19.07
N THR A 106 3.67 3.65 19.16
CA THR A 106 4.67 2.62 18.90
C THR A 106 4.26 1.67 17.80
N THR A 107 2.95 1.53 17.56
CA THR A 107 2.43 0.58 16.57
C THR A 107 1.37 1.20 15.68
N TYR A 108 1.36 0.75 14.42
CA TYR A 108 0.37 1.12 13.42
C TYR A 108 -0.26 -0.15 12.86
N THR A 109 -1.59 -0.22 12.82
CA THR A 109 -2.32 -1.36 12.27
C THR A 109 -3.13 -0.93 11.07
N TYR A 110 -2.99 -1.65 9.96
CA TYR A 110 -3.74 -1.42 8.73
C TYR A 110 -4.50 -2.68 8.32
N THR A 111 -5.76 -2.53 7.96
CA THR A 111 -6.61 -3.61 7.43
C THR A 111 -7.09 -3.27 6.03
N ARG A 112 -6.90 -4.20 5.09
CA ARG A 112 -7.48 -4.14 3.74
C ARG A 112 -8.70 -5.07 3.68
N TYR A 113 -9.79 -4.56 3.15
CA TYR A 113 -11.04 -5.28 2.94
C TYR A 113 -11.19 -5.75 1.49
N LEU A 114 -12.11 -6.69 1.27
CA LEU A 114 -12.35 -7.32 -0.02
C LEU A 114 -12.82 -6.33 -1.09
N ASP A 115 -13.55 -5.29 -0.69
CA ASP A 115 -13.98 -4.19 -1.58
C ASP A 115 -12.86 -3.19 -1.93
N ASN A 116 -11.62 -3.48 -1.51
CA ASN A 116 -10.43 -2.63 -1.62
C ASN A 116 -10.40 -1.41 -0.69
N THR A 117 -11.41 -1.20 0.17
CA THR A 117 -11.32 -0.19 1.22
C THR A 117 -10.31 -0.59 2.29
N GLY A 118 -9.90 0.35 3.11
CA GLY A 118 -9.01 0.06 4.22
C GLY A 118 -9.35 0.89 5.44
N THR A 119 -9.06 0.31 6.60
CA THR A 119 -9.12 1.00 7.88
C THR A 119 -7.76 0.91 8.55
N HIS A 120 -7.50 1.89 9.39
CA HIS A 120 -6.23 1.99 10.10
C HIS A 120 -6.42 2.50 11.51
N THR A 121 -5.55 2.06 12.39
CA THR A 121 -5.54 2.43 13.81
C THR A 121 -4.09 2.45 14.30
N CYS A 122 -3.88 3.03 15.47
CA CYS A 122 -2.61 2.98 16.19
C CYS A 122 -2.88 2.69 17.67
N ASP A 123 -1.83 2.59 18.46
CA ASP A 123 -1.88 2.31 19.90
C ASP A 123 -2.15 3.55 20.78
N LEU A 124 -2.65 4.64 20.19
CA LEU A 124 -3.17 5.75 20.97
C LEU A 124 -4.37 5.31 21.82
N PRO A 125 -4.53 5.87 23.03
CA PRO A 125 -5.61 5.50 23.95
C PRO A 125 -7.00 5.86 23.40
N ALA A 126 -7.06 6.87 22.53
CA ALA A 126 -8.24 7.24 21.79
C ALA A 126 -7.83 7.62 20.36
N THR A 127 -8.67 7.26 19.39
CA THR A 127 -8.50 7.62 17.97
C THR A 127 -9.48 8.72 17.55
N GLY A 128 -10.19 9.32 18.50
CA GLY A 128 -11.15 10.38 18.26
C GLY A 128 -12.09 10.58 19.44
N THR A 129 -12.97 11.57 19.29
CA THR A 129 -13.95 11.97 20.31
C THR A 129 -15.36 11.73 19.77
N THR A 130 -16.26 11.23 20.62
CA THR A 130 -17.68 11.02 20.28
C THR A 130 -18.53 12.12 20.88
N LEU A 131 -19.67 12.44 20.26
CA LEU A 131 -20.57 13.46 20.79
C LEU A 131 -21.04 13.09 22.22
N ASN A 132 -21.33 11.82 22.50
CA ASN A 132 -21.77 11.38 23.84
C ASN A 132 -20.75 11.67 24.95
N GLN A 133 -19.45 11.72 24.64
CA GLN A 133 -18.41 12.03 25.62
C GLN A 133 -18.42 13.51 26.00
N ILE A 134 -18.72 14.40 25.05
CA ILE A 134 -18.66 15.85 25.24
C ILE A 134 -20.04 16.51 25.43
N GLN A 135 -21.14 15.79 25.15
CA GLN A 135 -22.50 16.35 25.15
C GLN A 135 -22.86 17.03 26.47
N LYS A 136 -22.55 16.40 27.61
CA LYS A 136 -22.86 16.97 28.93
C LYS A 136 -22.16 18.30 29.19
N ASP A 137 -20.95 18.45 28.67
CA ASP A 137 -20.18 19.68 28.81
C ASP A 137 -20.70 20.75 27.85
N LEU A 138 -21.03 20.37 26.61
CA LEU A 138 -21.71 21.24 25.65
C LEU A 138 -23.04 21.78 26.17
N ASP A 139 -23.89 20.93 26.74
CA ASP A 139 -25.21 21.33 27.30
C ASP A 139 -25.06 22.32 28.47
N ARG A 140 -24.04 22.12 29.31
CA ARG A 140 -23.73 23.02 30.44
C ARG A 140 -23.22 24.37 29.96
N ILE A 141 -22.36 24.39 28.94
CA ILE A 141 -21.86 25.62 28.31
C ILE A 141 -23.04 26.38 27.67
N ALA A 142 -23.91 25.68 26.93
CA ALA A 142 -25.09 26.28 26.29
C ALA A 142 -26.04 26.90 27.33
N SER A 143 -26.34 26.16 28.40
CA SER A 143 -27.22 26.63 29.49
C SER A 143 -26.65 27.86 30.20
N HIS A 144 -25.33 27.90 30.42
CA HIS A 144 -24.67 29.06 31.02
C HIS A 144 -24.73 30.30 30.12
N ALA A 145 -24.47 30.13 28.83
CA ALA A 145 -24.55 31.22 27.86
C ALA A 145 -25.97 31.79 27.74
N ASP A 146 -26.99 30.92 27.69
CA ASP A 146 -28.40 31.34 27.66
C ASP A 146 -28.82 32.08 28.95
N ALA A 147 -28.32 31.65 30.12
CA ALA A 147 -28.56 32.35 31.39
C ALA A 147 -27.98 33.78 31.39
N ARG A 148 -26.78 33.97 30.84
CA ARG A 148 -26.18 35.30 30.68
C ARG A 148 -26.94 36.19 29.71
N LEU A 149 -27.29 35.66 28.55
CA LEU A 149 -28.06 36.40 27.54
C LEU A 149 -29.42 36.88 28.08
N SER A 150 -30.07 36.06 28.90
CA SER A 150 -31.33 36.39 29.56
C SER A 150 -31.17 37.51 30.60
N SER A 151 -30.04 37.52 31.32
CA SER A 151 -29.74 38.57 32.31
C SER A 151 -29.43 39.94 31.71
N GLU A 152 -28.89 39.99 30.48
CA GLU A 152 -28.54 41.23 29.78
C GLU A 152 -29.70 41.83 28.98
N SER A 153 -30.65 41.00 28.51
CA SER A 153 -31.64 41.42 27.50
C SER A 153 -33.10 41.44 27.99
N GLY A 154 -33.39 41.06 29.24
CA GLY A 154 -34.75 41.13 29.84
C GLY A 154 -35.84 40.35 29.10
N THR A 155 -35.46 39.50 28.13
CA THR A 155 -36.34 38.72 27.27
C THR A 155 -35.74 37.31 27.18
N GLU A 156 -36.55 36.27 27.38
CA GLU A 156 -36.12 34.88 27.17
C GLU A 156 -35.80 34.68 25.70
N ILE A 157 -34.50 34.59 25.36
CA ILE A 157 -34.08 34.15 24.03
C ILE A 157 -33.02 33.07 24.21
N SER A 158 -33.46 31.82 24.32
CA SER A 158 -32.58 30.65 24.23
C SER A 158 -32.06 30.53 22.80
N LYS A 159 -30.88 31.11 22.54
CA LYS A 159 -30.24 31.03 21.21
C LYS A 159 -29.12 30.01 21.21
N SER A 160 -28.41 29.86 22.33
CA SER A 160 -27.21 29.02 22.40
C SER A 160 -27.56 27.54 22.36
N THR A 161 -28.59 27.11 23.10
CA THR A 161 -29.08 25.73 23.11
C THR A 161 -29.66 25.33 21.73
N SER A 162 -30.45 26.19 21.08
CA SER A 162 -30.96 25.92 19.73
C SER A 162 -29.84 25.88 18.68
N ASP A 163 -28.84 26.75 18.81
CA ASP A 163 -27.67 26.76 17.91
C ASP A 163 -26.81 25.50 18.10
N LEU A 164 -26.73 24.96 19.31
CA LEU A 164 -26.04 23.70 19.60
C LEU A 164 -26.78 22.52 18.96
N GLU A 165 -28.11 22.46 19.10
CA GLU A 165 -28.93 21.44 18.44
C GLU A 165 -28.75 21.48 16.91
N ALA A 166 -28.69 22.68 16.32
CA ALA A 166 -28.43 22.85 14.89
C ALA A 166 -27.01 22.40 14.51
N ALA A 167 -26.00 22.67 15.35
CA ALA A 167 -24.62 22.24 15.11
C ALA A 167 -24.45 20.71 15.25
N ALA A 168 -25.19 20.08 16.17
CA ALA A 168 -25.20 18.65 16.42
C ALA A 168 -26.19 17.86 15.55
N ALA A 169 -26.97 18.54 14.71
CA ALA A 169 -28.00 17.93 13.88
C ALA A 169 -27.41 16.86 12.94
N GLY A 170 -27.94 15.64 13.03
CA GLY A 170 -27.54 14.51 12.19
C GLY A 170 -26.29 13.76 12.66
N ILE A 171 -25.65 14.19 13.75
CA ILE A 171 -24.49 13.49 14.31
C ILE A 171 -24.95 12.25 15.08
N ASN A 172 -24.38 11.09 14.77
CA ASN A 172 -24.61 9.89 15.57
C ASN A 172 -23.72 9.92 16.82
N GLY A 173 -24.33 10.00 18.00
CA GLY A 173 -23.59 10.16 19.25
C GLY A 173 -22.63 9.03 19.63
N LYS A 174 -22.73 7.87 18.98
CA LYS A 174 -21.83 6.71 19.21
C LYS A 174 -20.66 6.65 18.23
N HIS A 175 -20.68 7.40 17.13
CA HIS A 175 -19.59 7.42 16.17
C HIS A 175 -18.58 8.51 16.52
N HIS A 176 -17.32 8.30 16.14
CA HIS A 176 -16.30 9.33 16.23
C HIS A 176 -16.68 10.49 15.33
N LEU A 177 -16.55 11.71 15.85
CA LEU A 177 -16.82 12.93 15.12
C LEU A 177 -15.85 13.03 13.95
N SER A 178 -16.40 13.20 12.76
CA SER A 178 -15.66 13.55 11.55
C SER A 178 -15.04 14.96 11.66
N LYS A 179 -14.05 15.24 10.82
CA LYS A 179 -13.40 16.55 10.78
C LYS A 179 -14.40 17.71 10.60
N ASP A 180 -15.41 17.53 9.75
CA ASP A 180 -16.43 18.55 9.48
C ASP A 180 -17.35 18.77 10.69
N GLU A 181 -17.71 17.70 11.40
CA GLU A 181 -18.51 17.79 12.63
C GLU A 181 -17.73 18.50 13.74
N ARG A 182 -16.43 18.20 13.91
CA ARG A 182 -15.56 18.90 14.86
C ARG A 182 -15.45 20.38 14.53
N ILE A 183 -15.36 20.76 13.25
CA ILE A 183 -15.34 22.16 12.80
C ILE A 183 -16.66 22.87 13.16
N LYS A 184 -17.81 22.23 12.95
CA LYS A 184 -19.12 22.81 13.32
C LYS A 184 -19.22 23.06 14.82
N ILE A 185 -18.84 22.08 15.65
CA ILE A 185 -18.86 22.20 17.11
C ILE A 185 -17.90 23.30 17.57
N ARG A 186 -16.68 23.36 17.01
CA ARG A 186 -15.71 24.42 17.31
C ARG A 186 -16.22 25.80 16.89
N GLY A 187 -16.91 25.89 15.76
CA GLY A 187 -17.56 27.12 15.28
C GLY A 187 -18.65 27.60 16.23
N TRP A 188 -19.43 26.70 16.82
CA TRP A 188 -20.39 27.02 17.88
C TRP A 188 -19.68 27.46 19.17
N LEU A 189 -18.68 26.70 19.65
CA LEU A 189 -17.92 27.03 20.86
C LEU A 189 -17.30 28.43 20.80
N LYS A 190 -16.73 28.82 19.66
CA LYS A 190 -16.14 30.17 19.48
C LYS A 190 -17.13 31.31 19.67
N LYS A 191 -18.43 31.09 19.42
CA LYS A 191 -19.46 32.12 19.68
C LYS A 191 -19.75 32.28 21.18
N GLN A 192 -19.51 31.24 21.96
CA GLN A 192 -19.85 31.23 23.39
C GLN A 192 -18.75 31.82 24.27
N ILE A 193 -17.50 31.93 23.80
CA ILE A 193 -16.36 32.37 24.59
C ILE A 193 -16.57 33.74 25.26
N GLY A 194 -17.27 34.67 24.60
CA GLY A 194 -17.56 36.00 25.15
C GLY A 194 -18.53 35.99 26.35
N HIS A 195 -19.23 34.88 26.57
CA HIS A 195 -20.18 34.69 27.66
C HIS A 195 -19.62 33.83 28.80
N ILE A 196 -18.33 33.46 28.75
CA ILE A 196 -17.68 32.63 29.77
C ILE A 196 -16.78 33.53 30.63
N ASP A 197 -16.91 33.38 31.95
CA ASP A 197 -16.02 34.07 32.88
C ASP A 197 -14.68 33.37 32.99
N SER A 198 -13.62 34.16 33.02
CA SER A 198 -12.26 33.66 33.25
C SER A 198 -12.11 33.11 34.67
N GLY A 199 -11.50 31.94 34.80
CA GLY A 199 -11.33 31.16 36.02
C GLY A 199 -12.59 30.41 36.47
N SER A 200 -13.62 30.32 35.64
CA SER A 200 -14.88 29.65 36.01
C SER A 200 -14.87 28.15 35.72
N ALA A 201 -15.66 27.38 36.47
CA ALA A 201 -15.86 25.94 36.20
C ALA A 201 -16.51 25.65 34.82
N ILE A 202 -17.00 26.67 34.10
CA ILE A 202 -17.50 26.57 32.73
C ILE A 202 -16.35 26.73 31.73
N GLU A 203 -15.36 27.57 32.03
CA GLU A 203 -14.12 27.67 31.24
C GLU A 203 -13.37 26.34 31.26
N ASP A 204 -13.24 25.69 32.41
CA ASP A 204 -12.61 24.36 32.51
C ASP A 204 -13.30 23.31 31.60
N ARG A 205 -14.63 23.39 31.48
CA ARG A 205 -15.41 22.50 30.59
C ARG A 205 -15.22 22.86 29.13
N TYR A 206 -15.17 24.15 28.84
CA TYR A 206 -14.90 24.65 27.51
C TYR A 206 -13.55 24.14 27.03
N ASP A 207 -12.51 24.32 27.84
CA ASP A 207 -11.14 23.88 27.56
C ASP A 207 -11.09 22.37 27.41
N ALA A 208 -11.74 21.60 28.31
CA ALA A 208 -11.79 20.14 28.19
C ALA A 208 -12.43 19.65 26.86
N VAL A 209 -13.47 20.34 26.37
CA VAL A 209 -14.07 20.00 25.07
C VAL A 209 -13.14 20.39 23.93
N VAL A 210 -12.49 21.56 23.99
CA VAL A 210 -11.52 22.00 22.98
C VAL A 210 -10.35 21.03 22.91
N ASP A 211 -9.76 20.65 24.04
CA ASP A 211 -8.67 19.68 24.15
C ASP A 211 -9.07 18.33 23.57
N ALA A 212 -10.30 17.86 23.83
CA ALA A 212 -10.80 16.61 23.28
C ALA A 212 -10.97 16.66 21.74
N LEU A 213 -11.29 17.83 21.18
CA LEU A 213 -11.37 18.03 19.74
C LEU A 213 -9.98 18.16 19.10
N ASP A 214 -9.06 18.90 19.74
CA ASP A 214 -7.67 19.06 19.29
C ASP A 214 -6.90 17.75 19.32
N PHE A 215 -7.09 16.94 20.37
CA PHE A 215 -6.52 15.59 20.44
C PHE A 215 -7.04 14.70 19.29
N ALA A 216 -8.33 14.79 18.96
CA ALA A 216 -8.90 14.03 17.84
C ALA A 216 -8.34 14.49 16.48
N ASP A 217 -8.13 15.79 16.29
CA ASP A 217 -7.47 16.34 15.09
C ASP A 217 -6.02 15.86 14.98
N GLY A 218 -5.27 15.88 16.08
CA GLY A 218 -3.90 15.36 16.13
C GLY A 218 -3.81 13.85 15.87
N ALA A 219 -4.75 13.06 16.40
CA ALA A 219 -4.83 11.63 16.13
C ALA A 219 -5.11 11.31 14.65
N ASP A 220 -6.00 12.08 14.00
CA ASP A 220 -6.26 11.96 12.56
C ASP A 220 -5.02 12.33 11.73
N GLU A 221 -4.29 13.37 12.13
CA GLU A 221 -3.02 13.75 11.48
C GLU A 221 -1.97 12.64 11.59
N VAL A 222 -1.80 12.08 12.79
CA VAL A 222 -0.91 10.93 13.03
C VAL A 222 -1.27 9.76 12.09
N LEU A 223 -2.54 9.37 12.02
CA LEU A 223 -2.97 8.27 11.16
C LEU A 223 -2.73 8.56 9.68
N SER A 224 -2.93 9.81 9.25
CA SER A 224 -2.64 10.26 7.88
C SER A 224 -1.15 10.14 7.54
N VAL A 225 -0.28 10.63 8.43
CA VAL A 225 1.19 10.53 8.27
C VAL A 225 1.64 9.08 8.23
N LEU A 226 1.16 8.24 9.14
CA LEU A 226 1.50 6.82 9.18
C LEU A 226 1.03 6.09 7.91
N HIS A 227 -0.19 6.36 7.42
CA HIS A 227 -0.65 5.78 6.17
C HIS A 227 0.21 6.19 4.96
N LYS A 228 0.61 7.47 4.90
CA LYS A 228 1.52 7.98 3.88
C LYS A 228 2.88 7.27 3.93
N ASN A 229 3.42 7.09 5.12
CA ASN A 229 4.74 6.48 5.36
C ASN A 229 4.73 4.94 5.26
N MET A 230 3.55 4.30 5.18
CA MET A 230 3.45 2.84 5.03
C MET A 230 4.30 2.35 3.85
N PRO A 231 5.12 1.31 4.00
CA PRO A 231 5.97 0.83 2.91
C PRO A 231 5.12 0.20 1.80
N VAL A 232 5.58 0.31 0.56
CA VAL A 232 4.99 -0.39 -0.59
C VAL A 232 5.44 -1.85 -0.58
N PHE A 233 4.51 -2.77 -0.78
CA PHE A 233 4.76 -4.21 -0.74
C PHE A 233 4.97 -4.76 -2.15
N VAL A 234 6.20 -5.12 -2.47
CA VAL A 234 6.56 -5.68 -3.78
C VAL A 234 6.61 -7.20 -3.69
N LEU A 235 5.71 -7.87 -4.42
CA LEU A 235 5.77 -9.32 -4.60
C LEU A 235 6.68 -9.66 -5.78
N SER A 236 7.88 -10.15 -5.48
CA SER A 236 8.73 -10.79 -6.50
C SER A 236 8.43 -12.28 -6.54
N ASN A 237 7.81 -12.72 -7.64
CA ASN A 237 7.60 -14.15 -7.95
C ASN A 237 8.61 -14.65 -9.00
N ASN A 238 9.57 -13.81 -9.39
CA ASN A 238 10.45 -14.07 -10.50
C ASN A 238 11.71 -14.79 -10.01
N TYR A 239 11.73 -16.10 -10.24
CA TYR A 239 12.92 -16.64 -10.88
C TYR A 239 12.96 -16.03 -12.28
N PHE A 240 13.98 -15.25 -12.62
CA PHE A 240 14.17 -14.75 -13.99
C PHE A 240 14.32 -15.95 -14.93
N ARG A 241 13.19 -16.45 -15.46
CA ARG A 241 13.18 -17.54 -16.43
C ARG A 241 13.31 -16.91 -17.81
N VAL A 242 14.55 -16.69 -18.22
CA VAL A 242 14.86 -16.45 -19.63
C VAL A 242 14.68 -17.78 -20.36
N ARG A 243 13.88 -17.79 -21.43
CA ARG A 243 13.76 -18.99 -22.26
C ARG A 243 14.90 -19.00 -23.28
N PRO A 244 15.61 -20.12 -23.44
CA PRO A 244 16.69 -20.20 -24.43
C PRO A 244 16.17 -20.13 -25.87
N ARG A 245 14.86 -20.36 -26.09
CA ARG A 245 14.22 -20.29 -27.41
C ARG A 245 13.02 -19.35 -27.31
N ILE A 246 13.07 -18.27 -28.08
CA ILE A 246 12.00 -17.26 -28.17
C ILE A 246 11.60 -17.06 -29.62
N HIS A 247 10.29 -16.97 -29.88
CA HIS A 247 9.77 -16.59 -31.19
C HIS A 247 9.43 -15.10 -31.17
N LEU A 248 10.33 -14.28 -31.73
CA LEU A 248 10.28 -12.82 -31.60
C LEU A 248 8.99 -12.19 -32.15
N ALA A 249 8.47 -12.68 -33.29
CA ALA A 249 7.23 -12.15 -33.87
C ALA A 249 6.00 -12.42 -32.97
N HIS A 250 5.87 -13.63 -32.41
CA HIS A 250 4.80 -13.96 -31.48
C HIS A 250 4.94 -13.21 -30.16
N LEU A 251 6.17 -13.01 -29.67
CA LEU A 251 6.44 -12.20 -28.49
C LEU A 251 5.94 -10.76 -28.71
N HIS A 252 6.29 -10.14 -29.85
CA HIS A 252 5.80 -8.81 -30.20
C HIS A 252 4.26 -8.76 -30.34
N GLN A 253 3.65 -9.77 -30.97
CA GLN A 253 2.20 -9.85 -31.12
C GLN A 253 1.50 -9.94 -29.76
N ARG A 254 1.99 -10.77 -28.84
CA ARG A 254 1.41 -10.91 -27.50
C ARG A 254 1.51 -9.62 -26.69
N VAL A 255 2.67 -8.96 -26.75
CA VAL A 255 2.90 -7.67 -26.08
C VAL A 255 1.99 -6.58 -26.66
N SER A 256 1.91 -6.47 -27.99
CA SER A 256 1.12 -5.42 -28.67
C SER A 256 -0.39 -5.62 -28.52
N GLN A 257 -0.87 -6.86 -28.53
CA GLN A 257 -2.30 -7.20 -28.41
C GLN A 257 -2.77 -7.28 -26.94
N LYS A 258 -1.88 -7.07 -25.96
CA LYS A 258 -2.16 -7.25 -24.53
C LYS A 258 -2.88 -8.59 -24.26
N LEU A 259 -2.40 -9.67 -24.87
CA LEU A 259 -2.97 -11.01 -24.65
C LEU A 259 -2.57 -11.47 -23.23
N MET A 260 -3.53 -11.33 -22.31
CA MET A 260 -3.39 -11.18 -20.85
C MET A 260 -2.96 -12.40 -20.02
N ASP A 261 -2.61 -13.56 -20.59
CA ASP A 261 -2.34 -14.74 -19.75
C ASP A 261 -0.93 -14.76 -19.13
N ASP A 262 0.00 -13.98 -19.66
CA ASP A 262 1.42 -14.31 -19.53
C ASP A 262 2.32 -13.08 -19.35
N GLU A 263 1.84 -12.01 -18.70
CA GLU A 263 2.68 -10.88 -18.25
C GLU A 263 3.94 -11.35 -17.49
N LYS A 264 3.87 -12.52 -16.84
CA LYS A 264 4.99 -13.15 -16.11
C LYS A 264 5.85 -14.08 -16.97
N TYR A 265 5.31 -14.64 -18.04
CA TYR A 265 5.98 -15.65 -18.86
C TYR A 265 7.01 -15.04 -19.81
N ASP A 266 6.67 -13.88 -20.37
CA ASP A 266 7.53 -13.18 -21.34
C ASP A 266 8.44 -12.13 -20.67
N TYR A 267 8.21 -11.80 -19.39
CA TYR A 267 8.93 -10.76 -18.64
C TYR A 267 10.46 -10.93 -18.66
N GLY A 268 10.96 -12.15 -18.41
CA GLY A 268 12.41 -12.41 -18.39
C GLY A 268 13.08 -12.12 -19.74
N ASN A 269 12.44 -12.53 -20.84
CA ASN A 269 12.95 -12.28 -22.19
C ASN A 269 12.83 -10.79 -22.56
N LEU A 270 11.76 -10.11 -22.15
CA LEU A 270 11.60 -8.67 -22.37
C LEU A 270 12.63 -7.84 -21.59
N CYS A 271 12.93 -8.21 -20.34
CA CYS A 271 14.00 -7.60 -19.57
C CYS A 271 15.37 -7.80 -20.22
N LEU A 272 15.64 -9.01 -20.74
CA LEU A 272 16.89 -9.29 -21.46
C LEU A 272 17.01 -8.44 -22.73
N LEU A 273 15.96 -8.40 -23.57
CA LEU A 273 15.95 -7.58 -24.77
C LEU A 273 16.15 -6.09 -24.45
N LYS A 274 15.47 -5.58 -23.42
CA LYS A 274 15.63 -4.19 -22.96
C LYS A 274 17.04 -3.91 -22.45
N LEU A 275 17.65 -4.84 -21.70
CA LEU A 275 19.03 -4.72 -21.23
C LEU A 275 20.02 -4.65 -22.39
N LEU A 276 19.77 -5.44 -23.44
CA LEU A 276 20.58 -5.47 -24.66
C LEU A 276 20.27 -4.33 -25.64
N GLY A 277 19.28 -3.48 -25.33
CA GLY A 277 18.89 -2.35 -26.18
C GLY A 277 18.08 -2.74 -27.43
N PHE A 278 17.46 -3.91 -27.45
CA PHE A 278 16.69 -4.40 -28.59
C PHE A 278 15.18 -4.39 -28.34
N ASP A 279 14.40 -4.13 -29.39
CA ASP A 279 12.96 -4.41 -29.43
C ASP A 279 12.64 -5.75 -30.13
N ALA A 280 11.62 -6.44 -29.62
CA ALA A 280 11.21 -7.75 -30.17
C ALA A 280 10.72 -7.65 -31.63
N GLN A 281 10.10 -6.54 -32.02
CA GLN A 281 9.64 -6.29 -33.38
C GLN A 281 10.80 -6.06 -34.33
N GLU A 282 11.80 -5.28 -33.90
CA GLU A 282 12.97 -4.96 -34.69
C GLU A 282 13.77 -6.22 -35.02
N LEU A 283 14.05 -7.05 -34.01
CA LEU A 283 14.72 -8.33 -34.20
C LEU A 283 13.89 -9.31 -35.03
N ALA A 284 12.56 -9.34 -34.86
CA ALA A 284 11.68 -10.17 -35.68
C ALA A 284 11.78 -9.77 -37.16
N LYS A 285 11.70 -8.46 -37.46
CA LYS A 285 11.84 -7.92 -38.82
C LYS A 285 13.21 -8.18 -39.43
N ALA A 286 14.26 -8.12 -38.62
CA ALA A 286 15.63 -8.42 -39.04
C ALA A 286 15.81 -9.85 -39.54
N GLY A 287 15.24 -10.80 -38.80
CA GLY A 287 15.30 -12.24 -39.12
C GLY A 287 14.29 -12.68 -40.18
N THR A 288 13.44 -11.79 -40.70
CA THR A 288 12.43 -12.15 -41.70
C THR A 288 12.98 -11.96 -43.11
N VAL A 289 13.15 -13.08 -43.82
CA VAL A 289 13.52 -13.13 -45.25
C VAL A 289 12.26 -13.42 -46.07
N THR A 290 11.98 -12.61 -47.09
CA THR A 290 10.80 -12.78 -47.95
C THR A 290 10.94 -13.99 -48.88
N ASP A 291 9.84 -14.47 -49.43
CA ASP A 291 9.86 -15.63 -50.35
C ASP A 291 10.59 -15.33 -51.66
N GLU A 292 10.61 -14.08 -52.10
CA GLU A 292 11.41 -13.61 -53.24
C GLU A 292 12.91 -13.67 -52.92
N GLN A 293 13.30 -13.21 -51.73
CA GLN A 293 14.68 -13.26 -51.26
C GLN A 293 15.18 -14.68 -51.00
N ARG A 294 14.29 -15.63 -50.69
CA ARG A 294 14.67 -17.06 -50.58
C ARG A 294 14.90 -17.73 -51.93
N LYS A 295 14.30 -17.20 -53.00
CA LYS A 295 14.43 -17.73 -54.36
C LYS A 295 15.64 -17.16 -55.11
N ASP A 296 16.17 -16.03 -54.64
CA ASP A 296 17.34 -15.37 -55.20
C ASP A 296 18.63 -15.78 -54.46
N ALA A 297 19.47 -16.61 -55.10
CA ALA A 297 20.73 -17.08 -54.54
C ALA A 297 21.93 -16.18 -54.90
N SER A 298 21.71 -14.94 -55.37
CA SER A 298 22.79 -14.01 -55.71
C SER A 298 23.61 -13.57 -54.49
N GLU A 299 24.92 -13.39 -54.68
CA GLU A 299 25.83 -12.88 -53.63
C GLU A 299 25.39 -11.51 -53.08
N SER A 300 24.77 -10.68 -53.93
CA SER A 300 24.18 -9.39 -53.53
C SER A 300 23.00 -9.55 -52.58
N ASN A 301 22.15 -10.57 -52.78
CA ASN A 301 20.99 -10.81 -51.92
C ASN A 301 21.42 -11.45 -50.59
N LEU A 302 22.37 -12.39 -50.60
CA LEU A 302 22.95 -13.00 -49.40
C LEU A 302 23.65 -11.95 -48.51
N SER A 303 24.50 -11.12 -49.10
CA SER A 303 25.17 -10.03 -48.37
C SER A 303 24.21 -8.95 -47.87
N ALA A 304 23.10 -8.71 -48.56
CA ALA A 304 22.06 -7.79 -48.09
C ALA A 304 21.27 -8.34 -46.89
N ILE A 305 21.03 -9.65 -46.84
CA ILE A 305 20.40 -10.33 -45.70
C ILE A 305 21.34 -10.28 -44.47
N GLU A 306 22.64 -10.54 -44.67
CA GLU A 306 23.65 -10.51 -43.61
C GLU A 306 23.88 -9.10 -43.03
N ARG A 307 24.03 -8.07 -43.89
CA ARG A 307 24.22 -6.67 -43.44
C ARG A 307 23.04 -6.13 -42.61
N ARG A 308 21.83 -6.61 -42.88
CA ARG A 308 20.63 -6.20 -42.12
C ARG A 308 20.72 -6.62 -40.65
N ALA A 309 21.38 -7.74 -40.35
CA ALA A 309 21.64 -8.19 -38.99
C ALA A 309 22.71 -7.33 -38.30
N GLU A 310 23.73 -6.88 -39.04
CA GLU A 310 24.83 -6.05 -38.51
C GLU A 310 24.38 -4.63 -38.16
N THR A 311 23.46 -4.03 -38.93
CA THR A 311 22.94 -2.68 -38.68
C THR A 311 22.13 -2.52 -37.38
N LEU A 312 21.75 -3.62 -36.73
CA LEU A 312 21.01 -3.60 -35.48
C LEU A 312 21.92 -3.64 -34.25
N LEU A 313 23.20 -4.01 -34.41
CA LEU A 313 24.13 -4.00 -33.29
C LEU A 313 24.33 -2.55 -32.82
N PRO A 314 24.09 -2.25 -31.52
CA PRO A 314 24.35 -0.90 -31.02
C PRO A 314 25.82 -0.57 -31.24
N THR A 315 26.09 0.68 -31.63
CA THR A 315 27.45 1.18 -31.87
C THR A 315 28.35 0.89 -30.67
N HIS A 316 29.62 0.56 -30.96
CA HIS A 316 30.65 0.01 -30.06
C HIS A 316 30.83 0.68 -28.67
N GLU A 317 30.19 1.81 -28.37
CA GLU A 317 30.27 2.51 -27.09
C GLU A 317 29.45 1.85 -25.96
N THR A 318 28.42 1.04 -26.25
CA THR A 318 27.63 0.36 -25.22
C THR A 318 28.26 -0.95 -24.72
N CYS A 319 29.07 -1.63 -25.54
CA CYS A 319 29.75 -2.87 -25.16
C CYS A 319 30.93 -2.65 -24.20
N THR A 320 31.55 -1.46 -24.20
CA THR A 320 32.73 -1.15 -23.38
C THR A 320 32.43 -1.02 -21.88
N LEU A 321 31.17 -0.79 -21.49
CA LEU A 321 30.77 -0.79 -20.07
C LEU A 321 30.73 -2.21 -19.47
N PHE A 322 30.57 -3.25 -20.29
CA PHE A 322 30.50 -4.64 -19.81
C PHE A 322 31.87 -5.31 -19.64
N GLY A 323 32.90 -4.87 -20.39
CA GLY A 323 34.26 -5.42 -20.28
C GLY A 323 35.01 -5.07 -18.99
N LYS A 324 34.52 -4.12 -18.19
CA LYS A 324 35.16 -3.70 -16.92
C LYS A 324 34.67 -4.46 -15.68
N LEU A 325 33.65 -5.30 -15.78
CA LEU A 325 33.11 -6.06 -14.64
C LEU A 325 33.63 -7.51 -14.54
N THR A 326 34.54 -7.94 -15.42
CA THR A 326 35.04 -9.34 -15.47
C THR A 326 36.55 -9.51 -15.33
N HIS A 327 37.28 -8.54 -14.78
CA HIS A 327 38.70 -8.71 -14.44
C HIS A 327 39.06 -8.21 -13.03
N THR A 328 38.64 -8.97 -12.01
CA THR A 328 39.41 -9.12 -10.77
C THR A 328 39.33 -10.58 -10.34
N GLY A 329 40.25 -11.39 -10.86
CA GLY A 329 40.34 -12.81 -10.56
C GLY A 329 41.57 -13.38 -11.23
N SER A 330 42.73 -13.18 -10.61
CA SER A 330 43.99 -13.81 -11.01
C SER A 330 43.83 -15.34 -10.98
N PRO A 331 44.39 -16.08 -11.96
CA PRO A 331 44.34 -17.54 -11.96
C PRO A 331 45.29 -18.12 -10.90
N PRO A 332 45.00 -19.30 -10.31
CA PRO A 332 45.92 -19.96 -9.40
C PRO A 332 47.08 -20.62 -10.19
N ASP A 333 48.28 -20.50 -9.63
CA ASP A 333 49.51 -21.12 -10.12
C ASP A 333 49.38 -22.64 -10.26
N SER A 334 49.78 -23.14 -11.42
CA SER A 334 50.03 -24.55 -11.70
C SER A 334 51.31 -25.00 -10.99
N GLY A 335 51.19 -25.57 -9.80
CA GLY A 335 52.28 -26.25 -9.11
C GLY A 335 52.49 -27.67 -9.66
N THR A 336 53.65 -27.91 -10.24
CA THR A 336 54.13 -29.21 -10.71
C THR A 336 54.44 -30.14 -9.53
N ASP A 337 53.77 -31.29 -9.48
CA ASP A 337 54.06 -32.39 -8.55
C ASP A 337 55.28 -33.22 -9.04
N HIS A 338 56.34 -33.27 -8.23
CA HIS A 338 57.27 -34.40 -8.23
C HIS A 338 57.75 -34.73 -6.81
N PRO A 339 57.95 -36.02 -6.49
CA PRO A 339 57.98 -36.55 -5.11
C PRO A 339 59.41 -36.57 -4.54
N PRO A 340 59.54 -36.86 -3.23
CA PRO A 340 60.53 -37.90 -2.87
C PRO A 340 60.17 -38.82 -1.70
N SER A 341 60.53 -40.09 -1.92
CA SER A 341 61.17 -41.09 -1.04
C SER A 341 60.72 -41.32 0.41
N MET A 342 60.36 -42.58 0.64
CA MET A 342 60.54 -43.33 1.89
C MET A 342 61.97 -43.19 2.44
N THR A 343 62.06 -42.89 3.75
CA THR A 343 62.74 -43.69 4.79
C THR A 343 62.35 -43.15 6.15
#